data_AF-A0A5M9NFG2-F1
#
_entry.id   AF-A0A5M9NFG2-F1
#
_cell.length_a   1.000
_cell.length_b   1.000
_cell.length_c   1.000
_cell.angle_alpha   90.00
_cell.angle_beta   90.00
_cell.angle_gamma   90.00
#
_symmetry.space_group_name_H-M   'P 1'
#
loop_
_entity.id
_entity.type
_entity.pdbx_description
1 polymer ?
#
loop_
_entity_poly.entity_id
_entity_poly.type
_entity_poly.pdbx_seq_one_letter_code
_entity_poly.pdbx_strand_id
1 'polypeptide(L)' 'MAKINKNMTIGDVLKINPTYAEILMDFGMGCIGCPASLAETVEEAAMVHGINVRKLIKALNEVE' A
#
# COMPACT_ATOMS: atom_id res chain seq x y z
N MET A 1 8.79 5.19 13.97
CA MET A 1 8.70 5.22 12.50
C MET A 1 7.44 5.96 12.06
N ALA A 2 7.35 6.41 10.81
CA ALA A 2 6.10 6.99 10.30
C ALA A 2 5.07 5.87 10.12
N LYS A 3 4.02 5.87 10.94
CA LYS A 3 2.96 4.86 10.90
C LYS A 3 2.18 4.98 9.58
N ILE A 4 2.20 3.94 8.77
CA ILE A 4 1.47 3.91 7.50
C ILE A 4 -0.02 4.07 7.80
N ASN A 5 -0.69 4.95 7.07
CA ASN A 5 -2.13 5.20 7.21
C ASN A 5 -2.83 5.25 5.85
N LYS A 6 -4.17 5.22 5.88
CA LYS A 6 -5.01 5.05 4.69
C LYS A 6 -4.94 6.21 3.68
N ASN A 7 -4.51 7.39 4.12
CA ASN A 7 -4.47 8.61 3.31
C ASN A 7 -3.12 8.77 2.58
N MET A 8 -2.14 7.90 2.85
CA MET A 8 -0.86 7.93 2.15
C MET A 8 -1.02 7.35 0.76
N THR A 9 -0.30 7.88 -0.22
CA THR A 9 -0.23 7.28 -1.55
C THR A 9 0.61 6.02 -1.53
N ILE A 10 0.33 5.08 -2.43
CA ILE A 10 1.18 3.89 -2.62
C ILE A 10 2.63 4.31 -2.90
N GLY A 11 2.84 5.38 -3.67
CA GLY A 11 4.16 5.94 -3.92
C GLY A 11 4.87 6.42 -2.65
N ASP A 12 4.15 7.07 -1.73
CA ASP A 12 4.75 7.51 -0.46
C ASP A 12 5.06 6.34 0.47
N VAL A 13 4.22 5.31 0.49
CA VAL A 13 4.50 4.05 1.21
C VAL A 13 5.80 3.43 0.70
N LEU A 14 5.94 3.27 -0.62
CA LEU A 14 7.13 2.67 -1.24
C LEU A 14 8.41 3.51 -1.07
N LYS A 15 8.29 4.84 -1.00
CA LYS A 15 9.43 5.73 -0.68
C LYS A 15 9.95 5.54 0.74
N ILE A 16 9.09 5.17 1.68
CA ILE A 16 9.48 4.89 3.07
C ILE A 16 10.28 3.60 3.14
N ASN A 17 9.75 2.54 2.52
CA ASN A 17 10.45 1.28 2.42
C ASN A 17 10.04 0.54 1.14
N PRO A 18 10.98 0.31 0.20
CA PRO A 18 10.66 -0.42 -1.03
C PRO A 18 10.25 -1.88 -0.79
N THR A 19 10.57 -2.49 0.36
CA THR A 19 10.14 -3.86 0.67
C THR A 19 8.63 -3.98 0.86
N TYR A 20 7.92 -2.87 1.10
CA TYR A 20 6.45 -2.87 1.14
C TYR A 20 5.82 -3.26 -0.21
N ALA A 21 6.57 -3.19 -1.31
CA ALA A 21 6.12 -3.69 -2.61
C ALA A 21 5.71 -5.16 -2.55
N GLU A 22 6.44 -6.00 -1.83
CA GLU A 22 6.13 -7.43 -1.68
C GLU A 22 4.79 -7.63 -0.95
N ILE A 23 4.57 -6.89 0.14
CA ILE A 23 3.31 -6.93 0.89
C ILE A 23 2.15 -6.48 0.00
N LEU A 24 2.31 -5.38 -0.75
CA LEU A 24 1.26 -4.90 -1.64
C LEU A 24 0.92 -5.94 -2.72
N MET A 25 1.94 -6.60 -3.29
CA MET A 25 1.78 -7.67 -4.26
C MET A 25 1.06 -8.90 -3.67
N ASP A 26 1.38 -9.30 -2.44
CA ASP A 26 0.69 -10.39 -1.72
C ASP A 26 -0.80 -10.11 -1.49
N PHE A 27 -1.16 -8.83 -1.36
CA PHE A 27 -2.54 -8.39 -1.26
C PHE A 27 -3.26 -8.27 -2.62
N GLY A 28 -2.59 -8.59 -3.73
CA GLY A 28 -3.17 -8.57 -5.07
C GLY A 28 -2.92 -7.28 -5.85
N MET A 29 -2.03 -6.39 -5.38
CA MET A 29 -1.65 -5.17 -6.08
C MET A 29 -0.37 -5.41 -6.90
N GLY A 30 -0.46 -6.26 -7.94
CA GLY A 30 0.66 -6.57 -8.84
C GLY A 30 1.11 -5.40 -9.73
N CYS A 31 0.26 -4.38 -9.90
CA CYS A 31 0.49 -3.25 -10.80
C CYS A 31 1.09 -2.01 -10.11
N ILE A 32 1.66 -2.12 -8.91
CA ILE A 32 2.19 -1.00 -8.10
C ILE A 32 3.33 -0.21 -8.77
N GLY A 33 3.90 -0.69 -9.87
CA GLY A 33 4.85 0.06 -10.71
C GLY A 33 4.18 1.02 -11.72
N CYS A 34 2.86 0.98 -11.89
CA CYS A 34 2.14 1.88 -12.78
C CYS A 34 2.06 3.29 -12.17
N PRO A 35 2.32 4.37 -12.94
CA PRO A 35 2.18 5.74 -12.44
C PRO A 35 0.81 6.05 -11.83
N ALA A 36 -0.25 5.43 -12.36
CA ALA A 36 -1.60 5.57 -11.81
C ALA A 36 -1.70 4.99 -10.39
N SER A 37 -1.22 3.74 -10.20
CA SER A 37 -1.28 3.08 -8.90
C SER A 37 -0.42 3.73 -7.83
N LEU A 38 0.68 4.38 -8.22
CA LEU A 38 1.51 5.15 -7.30
C LEU A 38 0.83 6.40 -6.77
N ALA A 39 -0.14 6.96 -7.52
CA ALA A 39 -0.89 8.15 -7.15
C ALA A 39 -2.15 7.84 -6.32
N GLU A 40 -2.61 6.59 -6.30
CA GLU A 40 -3.73 6.15 -5.48
C GLU A 40 -3.34 6.14 -4.00
N THR A 41 -4.26 6.54 -3.13
CA THR A 41 -4.13 6.31 -1.69
C THR A 41 -4.25 4.83 -1.35
N VAL A 42 -3.72 4.43 -0.20
CA VAL A 42 -3.88 3.06 0.33
C VAL A 42 -5.36 2.67 0.44
N GLU A 43 -6.24 3.62 0.76
CA GLU A 43 -7.69 3.39 0.80
C GLU A 43 -8.31 3.17 -0.58
N GLU A 44 -7.97 4.01 -1.56
CA GLU A 44 -8.47 3.90 -2.94
C GLU A 44 -7.99 2.61 -3.60
N ALA A 45 -6.68 2.33 -3.52
CA ALA A 45 -6.11 1.09 -4.05
C ALA A 45 -6.75 -0.14 -3.42
N ALA A 46 -6.97 -0.12 -2.10
CA ALA A 46 -7.67 -1.21 -1.43
C ALA A 46 -9.13 -1.35 -1.91
N MET A 47 -9.82 -0.24 -2.14
CA MET A 47 -11.22 -0.24 -2.62
C MET A 47 -11.35 -0.79 -4.03
N VAL A 48 -10.50 -0.35 -4.97
CA VAL A 48 -10.50 -0.79 -6.38
C VAL A 48 -10.24 -2.30 -6.48
N HIS A 49 -9.40 -2.83 -5.59
CA HIS A 49 -9.01 -4.24 -5.58
C HIS A 49 -9.84 -5.11 -4.61
N GLY A 50 -10.88 -4.55 -3.95
CA GLY A 50 -11.74 -5.30 -3.02
C GLY A 50 -11.03 -5.78 -1.75
N ILE A 51 -9.94 -5.11 -1.36
CA ILE A 51 -9.09 -5.43 -0.23
C ILE A 51 -9.61 -4.73 1.03
N ASN A 52 -9.52 -5.40 2.17
CA ASN A 52 -9.80 -4.76 3.46
C ASN A 52 -8.64 -3.83 3.84
N VAL A 53 -8.85 -2.52 3.69
CA VAL A 53 -7.86 -1.46 4.00
C VAL A 53 -7.27 -1.58 5.41
N ARG A 54 -8.05 -2.04 6.40
CA ARG A 54 -7.54 -2.24 7.78
C ARG A 54 -6.54 -3.39 7.87
N LYS A 55 -6.78 -4.49 7.13
CA LYS A 55 -5.84 -5.61 7.06
C LYS A 55 -4.56 -5.20 6.35
N LEU A 56 -4.68 -4.47 5.25
CA LEU A 56 -3.53 -3.96 4.50
C LEU A 56 -2.65 -3.04 5.36
N ILE A 57 -3.25 -2.05 6.02
CA ILE A 57 -2.52 -1.14 6.91
C ILE A 57 -1.86 -1.89 8.06
N LYS A 58 -2.53 -2.91 8.62
CA LYS A 58 -1.95 -3.75 9.66
C LYS A 58 -0.69 -4.46 9.15
N ALA A 59 -0.78 -5.12 7.99
CA ALA A 59 0.37 -5.81 7.39
C ALA A 59 1.54 -4.85 7.08
N LEU A 60 1.25 -3.67 6.50
CA LEU A 60 2.26 -2.66 6.20
C LEU A 60 2.96 -2.09 7.45
N ASN A 61 2.29 -2.07 8.61
CA ASN A 61 2.87 -1.63 9.87
C ASN A 61 3.44 -2.77 10.73
N GLU A 62 3.26 -4.04 10.34
CA GLU A 62 3.80 -5.20 11.07
C GLU A 62 5.26 -5.50 10.72
N VAL A 63 5.79 -4.91 9.65
CA VAL A 63 7.17 -5.12 9.17
C VAL A 63 8.14 -4.12 9.83
N GLU A 64 7.90 -3.78 11.10
CA GLU A 64 8.75 -2.89 11.91
C GLU A 64 10.04 -3.58 12.37
#